data_AF-A0A7S1PB84-F1
#
_entry.id   AF-A0A7S1PB84-F1
#
_cell.length_a   1.000
_cell.length_b   1.000
_cell.length_c   1.000
_cell.angle_alpha   90.00
_cell.angle_beta   90.00
_cell.angle_gamma   90.00
#
_symmetry.space_group_name_H-M   'P 1'
#
loop_
_entity.id
_entity.type
_entity.pdbx_description
1 polymer ?
#
loop_
_entity_poly.entity_id
_entity_poly.type
_entity_poly.pdbx_seq_one_letter_code
_entity_poly.pdbx_strand_id
1 'polypeptide(L)'
;PNLERLLQSLLPRLAALPTTHERLRVVSPLDIIDHSIPESATATPFGHTPDVKIRIFRKVRAFGFRDVAVVGHYYGSMPRVEDRFAQLLRAEEPRMSGCWFMLGTGDDEALSRLEASGIPNVMLDYTFRNPCTGSSSLDSLKTAIGRIH
;
A
#
# COMPACT_ATOMS: atom_id res chain seq x y z
N PRO A 1 -8.44 22.11 2.06
CA PRO A 1 -8.00 23.29 1.29
C PRO A 1 -6.95 23.01 0.19
N ASN A 2 -5.94 22.17 0.43
CA ASN A 2 -4.88 21.89 -0.55
C ASN A 2 -5.21 20.74 -1.52
N LEU A 3 -5.98 19.74 -1.09
CA LEU A 3 -6.35 18.58 -1.93
C LEU A 3 -7.33 18.95 -3.05
N GLU A 4 -8.37 19.75 -2.75
CA GLU A 4 -9.31 20.23 -3.78
C GLU A 4 -8.62 21.06 -4.85
N ARG A 5 -7.66 21.91 -4.45
CA ARG A 5 -6.89 22.74 -5.37
C ARG A 5 -5.96 21.90 -6.27
N LEU A 6 -5.35 20.86 -5.69
CA LEU A 6 -4.54 19.89 -6.44
C LEU A 6 -5.40 19.12 -7.45
N LEU A 7 -6.54 18.58 -7.02
CA LEU A 7 -7.48 17.85 -7.87
C LEU A 7 -8.05 18.74 -9.00
N GLN A 8 -8.44 19.99 -8.69
CA GLN A 8 -8.90 20.96 -9.69
C GLN A 8 -7.81 21.34 -10.69
N SER A 9 -6.52 21.30 -10.31
CA SER A 9 -5.42 21.58 -11.23
C SER A 9 -5.06 20.39 -12.14
N LEU A 10 -5.31 19.16 -11.69
CA LEU A 10 -4.99 17.94 -12.41
C LEU A 10 -6.11 17.51 -13.37
N LEU A 11 -7.38 17.72 -12.98
CA LEU A 11 -8.55 17.30 -13.76
C LEU A 11 -8.58 17.82 -15.21
N PRO A 12 -8.30 19.12 -15.49
CA PRO A 12 -8.28 19.63 -16.87
C PRO A 12 -7.11 19.06 -17.69
N ARG A 13 -5.95 18.83 -17.06
CA ARG A 13 -4.74 18.30 -17.71
C ARG A 13 -4.90 16.83 -18.06
N LEU A 14 -5.57 16.07 -17.20
CA LEU A 14 -5.95 14.68 -17.47
C LEU A 14 -7.03 14.62 -18.57
N ALA A 15 -8.01 15.52 -18.58
CA ALA A 15 -9.08 15.55 -19.59
C ALA A 15 -8.59 15.90 -21.01
N ALA A 16 -7.48 16.65 -21.13
CA ALA A 16 -6.93 17.08 -22.43
C ALA A 16 -6.04 16.05 -23.14
N LEU A 17 -5.80 14.87 -22.54
CA LEU A 17 -4.88 13.88 -23.10
C LEU A 17 -5.65 12.80 -23.89
N PRO A 18 -5.26 12.50 -25.14
CA PRO A 18 -6.10 11.83 -26.13
C PRO A 18 -6.21 10.32 -25.90
N THR A 19 -5.26 9.71 -25.18
CA THR A 19 -5.23 8.26 -24.89
C THR A 19 -4.70 7.98 -23.49
N THR A 20 -5.08 6.83 -22.91
CA THR A 20 -4.64 6.35 -21.59
C THR A 20 -3.11 6.29 -21.45
N HIS A 21 -2.39 6.00 -22.53
CA HIS A 21 -0.93 5.96 -22.53
C HIS A 21 -0.26 7.33 -22.39
N GLU A 22 -0.81 8.38 -23.00
CA GLU A 22 -0.25 9.74 -22.86
C GLU A 22 -0.58 10.34 -21.50
N ARG A 23 -1.75 10.00 -20.92
CA ARG A 23 -2.11 10.31 -19.53
C ARG A 23 -1.07 9.80 -18.53
N LEU A 24 -0.64 8.55 -18.68
CA LEU A 24 0.35 7.91 -17.81
C LEU A 24 1.77 8.51 -17.93
N ARG A 25 2.08 9.22 -19.03
CA ARG A 25 3.37 9.92 -19.18
C ARG A 25 3.42 11.25 -18.42
N VAL A 26 2.27 11.81 -18.08
CA VAL A 26 2.17 13.05 -17.29
C VAL A 26 2.08 12.75 -15.79
N VAL A 27 1.68 11.53 -15.44
CA VAL A 27 1.84 10.99 -14.09
C VAL A 27 3.33 10.79 -13.86
N SER A 28 3.86 11.43 -12.82
CA SER A 28 5.24 11.21 -12.48
C SER A 28 5.39 9.74 -12.05
N PRO A 29 6.47 9.02 -12.40
CA PRO A 29 6.76 7.73 -11.77
C PRO A 29 6.82 7.80 -10.23
N LEU A 30 6.88 9.01 -9.69
CA LEU A 30 6.72 9.34 -8.25
C LEU A 30 5.30 9.11 -7.71
N ASP A 31 4.31 8.88 -8.56
CA ASP A 31 2.92 8.68 -8.16
C ASP A 31 2.48 7.21 -8.30
N ILE A 32 3.42 6.28 -8.59
CA ILE A 32 3.10 4.86 -8.78
C ILE A 32 3.63 4.05 -7.59
N ILE A 33 2.72 3.38 -6.90
CA ILE A 33 3.02 2.42 -5.83
C ILE A 33 2.95 1.01 -6.42
N ASP A 34 4.07 0.28 -6.39
CA ASP A 34 4.07 -1.14 -6.81
C ASP A 34 3.36 -2.02 -5.77
N HIS A 35 2.45 -2.88 -6.23
CA HIS A 35 1.67 -3.81 -5.41
C HIS A 35 2.03 -5.29 -5.63
N SER A 36 3.16 -5.57 -6.27
CA SER A 36 3.52 -6.93 -6.69
C SER A 36 3.85 -7.87 -5.52
N ILE A 37 4.20 -7.33 -4.34
CA ILE A 37 4.63 -8.12 -3.16
C ILE A 37 3.43 -8.64 -2.34
N PRO A 38 2.40 -7.83 -2.03
CA PRO A 38 1.24 -8.30 -1.28
C PRO A 38 0.25 -9.09 -2.15
N GLU A 39 0.20 -8.85 -3.47
CA GLU A 39 -0.91 -9.30 -4.32
C GLU A 39 -0.92 -10.80 -4.66
N SER A 40 0.23 -11.51 -4.76
CA SER A 40 0.16 -12.95 -5.05
C SER A 40 -0.44 -13.81 -3.92
N ALA A 41 -0.86 -13.22 -2.80
CA ALA A 41 -1.62 -13.90 -1.76
C ALA A 41 -3.15 -13.84 -1.94
N THR A 42 -3.70 -12.98 -2.81
CA THR A 42 -5.15 -12.69 -2.83
C THR A 42 -5.98 -13.68 -3.66
N ALA A 43 -5.36 -14.39 -4.62
CA ALA A 43 -6.09 -15.23 -5.58
C ALA A 43 -5.40 -16.56 -5.97
N THR A 44 -4.28 -16.94 -5.34
CA THR A 44 -3.53 -18.16 -5.71
C THR A 44 -3.36 -19.11 -4.53
N PRO A 45 -3.40 -20.44 -4.75
CA PRO A 45 -3.13 -21.43 -3.70
C PRO A 45 -1.65 -21.48 -3.27
N PHE A 46 -0.78 -20.71 -3.93
CA PHE A 46 0.65 -20.64 -3.66
C PHE A 46 1.02 -19.24 -3.14
N GLY A 47 1.30 -19.14 -1.84
CA GLY A 47 1.82 -17.91 -1.25
C GLY A 47 3.31 -17.72 -1.53
N HIS A 48 3.78 -16.47 -1.46
CA HIS A 48 5.22 -16.17 -1.49
C HIS A 48 5.86 -16.48 -0.13
N THR A 49 7.04 -17.11 -0.14
CA THR A 49 7.90 -17.16 1.07
C THR A 49 8.57 -15.81 1.31
N PRO A 50 9.10 -15.54 2.51
CA PRO A 50 9.84 -14.30 2.79
C PRO A 50 10.98 -14.03 1.79
N ASP A 51 11.73 -15.07 1.39
CA ASP A 51 12.83 -14.95 0.43
C ASP A 51 12.35 -14.59 -0.98
N VAL A 52 11.18 -15.12 -1.39
CA VAL A 52 10.56 -14.76 -2.67
C VAL A 52 10.17 -13.29 -2.65
N LYS A 53 9.53 -12.81 -1.57
CA LYS A 53 9.14 -11.41 -1.41
C LYS A 53 10.35 -10.46 -1.46
N ILE A 54 11.47 -10.80 -0.81
CA ILE A 54 12.72 -10.03 -0.90
C ILE A 54 13.27 -9.97 -2.33
N ARG A 55 13.24 -11.11 -3.06
CA ARG A 55 13.68 -11.11 -4.47
C ARG A 55 12.79 -10.24 -5.35
N ILE A 56 11.48 -10.21 -5.10
CA ILE A 56 10.55 -9.32 -5.80
C ILE A 56 10.86 -7.86 -5.45
N PHE A 57 11.01 -7.53 -4.17
CA PHE A 57 11.37 -6.18 -3.72
C PHE A 57 12.62 -5.65 -4.41
N ARG A 58 13.69 -6.45 -4.45
CA ARG A 58 14.94 -6.07 -5.15
C ARG A 58 14.72 -5.78 -6.63
N LYS A 59 13.90 -6.57 -7.32
CA LYS A 59 13.57 -6.35 -8.74
C LYS A 59 12.75 -5.06 -8.92
N VAL A 60 11.76 -4.84 -8.08
CA VAL A 60 10.91 -3.64 -8.09
C VAL A 60 11.77 -2.38 -7.84
N ARG A 61 12.67 -2.42 -6.86
CA ARG A 61 13.64 -1.34 -6.62
C ARG A 61 14.59 -1.12 -7.78
N ALA A 62 15.15 -2.19 -8.34
CA ALA A 62 16.04 -2.10 -9.50
C ALA A 62 15.33 -1.55 -10.76
N PHE A 63 14.02 -1.79 -10.89
CA PHE A 63 13.21 -1.20 -11.96
C PHE A 63 13.00 0.31 -11.79
N GLY A 64 13.18 0.83 -10.57
CA GLY A 64 13.10 2.26 -10.28
C GLY A 64 11.89 2.69 -9.45
N PHE A 65 11.08 1.75 -8.95
CA PHE A 65 9.98 2.07 -8.06
C PHE A 65 10.49 2.62 -6.72
N ARG A 66 9.99 3.81 -6.36
CA ARG A 66 10.29 4.48 -5.09
C ARG A 66 9.28 4.12 -4.02
N ASP A 67 8.02 3.95 -4.41
CA ASP A 67 6.94 3.56 -3.51
C ASP A 67 6.53 2.12 -3.80
N VAL A 68 6.63 1.29 -2.76
CA VAL A 68 6.38 -0.16 -2.84
C VAL A 68 5.51 -0.56 -1.67
N ALA A 69 4.35 -1.13 -1.95
CA ALA A 69 3.58 -1.85 -0.97
C ALA A 69 4.29 -3.16 -0.64
N VAL A 70 4.76 -3.29 0.60
CA VAL A 70 5.62 -4.40 1.00
C VAL A 70 4.86 -5.43 1.84
N VAL A 71 3.95 -4.98 2.69
CA VAL A 71 3.14 -5.84 3.57
C VAL A 71 1.68 -5.51 3.36
N GLY A 72 0.83 -6.54 3.24
CA GLY A 72 -0.62 -6.38 3.24
C GLY A 72 -1.27 -7.35 4.21
N HIS A 73 -2.04 -6.85 5.16
CA HIS A 73 -2.79 -7.68 6.09
C HIS A 73 -4.23 -7.89 5.59
N TYR A 74 -4.38 -8.85 4.68
CA TYR A 74 -5.67 -9.08 3.99
C TYR A 74 -6.42 -10.35 4.39
N TYR A 75 -5.78 -11.29 5.11
CA TYR A 75 -6.35 -12.63 5.30
C TYR A 75 -6.08 -13.23 6.69
N GLY A 76 -6.14 -12.41 7.73
CA GLY A 76 -6.03 -12.88 9.11
C GLY A 76 -4.70 -13.58 9.41
N SER A 77 -4.77 -14.68 10.17
CA SER A 77 -3.69 -15.35 10.91
C SER A 77 -2.57 -16.03 10.09
N MET A 78 -2.08 -15.40 9.02
CA MET A 78 -0.77 -15.71 8.42
C MET A 78 0.36 -14.70 8.79
N PRO A 79 0.60 -14.38 10.09
CA PRO A 79 1.64 -13.47 10.57
C PRO A 79 3.03 -13.79 10.04
N ARG A 80 3.36 -15.08 9.99
CA ARG A 80 4.77 -15.51 10.07
C ARG A 80 5.56 -15.15 8.84
N VAL A 81 4.91 -15.12 7.67
CA VAL A 81 5.58 -14.76 6.41
C VAL A 81 5.83 -13.27 6.36
N GLU A 82 4.82 -12.44 6.64
CA GLU A 82 4.95 -10.98 6.60
C GLU A 82 5.89 -10.47 7.71
N ASP A 83 5.80 -11.02 8.92
CA ASP A 83 6.69 -10.65 10.03
C ASP A 83 8.15 -10.99 9.69
N ARG A 84 8.40 -12.20 9.16
CA ARG A 84 9.75 -12.61 8.77
C ARG A 84 10.26 -11.82 7.58
N PHE A 85 9.40 -11.52 6.62
CA PHE A 85 9.72 -10.68 5.48
C PHE A 85 10.08 -9.25 5.94
N ALA A 86 9.31 -8.64 6.84
CA ALA A 86 9.59 -7.31 7.38
C ALA A 86 10.94 -7.27 8.12
N GLN A 87 11.31 -8.33 8.84
CA GLN A 87 12.65 -8.46 9.44
C GLN A 87 13.76 -8.49 8.40
N LEU A 88 13.62 -9.30 7.35
CA LEU A 88 14.60 -9.36 6.25
C LEU A 88 14.69 -8.02 5.53
N LEU A 89 13.56 -7.39 5.27
CA LEU A 89 13.49 -6.11 4.60
C LEU A 89 14.19 -5.03 5.41
N ARG A 90 14.03 -5.02 6.74
CA ARG A 90 14.71 -4.04 7.62
C ARG A 90 16.22 -4.24 7.63
N ALA A 91 16.68 -5.48 7.49
CA ALA A 91 18.10 -5.77 7.39
C ALA A 91 18.72 -5.25 6.08
N GLU A 92 17.96 -5.25 4.98
CA GLU A 92 18.42 -4.78 3.66
C GLU A 92 18.20 -3.28 3.42
N GLU A 93 17.10 -2.72 3.92
CA GLU A 93 16.69 -1.34 3.75
C GLU A 93 16.32 -0.73 5.11
N PRO A 94 17.31 -0.38 5.96
CA PRO A 94 17.05 0.04 7.35
C PRO A 94 16.16 1.27 7.49
N ARG A 95 16.13 2.14 6.47
CA ARG A 95 15.29 3.36 6.46
C ARG A 95 13.88 3.10 5.98
N MET A 96 13.61 1.97 5.34
CA MET A 96 12.29 1.61 4.79
C MET A 96 11.65 2.73 3.95
N SER A 97 12.46 3.54 3.27
CA SER A 97 11.98 4.73 2.57
C SER A 97 11.09 4.34 1.39
N GLY A 98 9.87 4.87 1.34
CA GLY A 98 8.87 4.51 0.33
C GLY A 98 8.34 3.06 0.45
N CYS A 99 8.53 2.40 1.59
CA CYS A 99 7.84 1.14 1.89
C CYS A 99 6.47 1.46 2.50
N TRP A 100 5.43 0.74 2.06
CA TRP A 100 4.04 0.92 2.50
C TRP A 100 3.50 -0.36 3.15
N PHE A 101 2.83 -0.19 4.29
CA PHE A 101 2.10 -1.23 5.00
C PHE A 101 0.61 -1.06 4.74
N MET A 102 -0.05 -2.11 4.26
CA MET A 102 -1.47 -2.10 3.92
C MET A 102 -2.29 -2.83 4.98
N LEU A 103 -3.35 -2.20 5.45
CA LEU A 103 -4.30 -2.80 6.39
C LEU A 103 -5.73 -2.33 6.15
N GLY A 104 -6.69 -3.16 6.53
CA GLY A 104 -8.09 -2.79 6.60
C GLY A 104 -8.40 -1.91 7.80
N THR A 105 -9.46 -1.09 7.72
CA THR A 105 -9.93 -0.31 8.87
C THR A 105 -10.57 -1.21 9.93
N GLY A 106 -10.12 -1.09 11.18
CA GLY A 106 -10.63 -1.87 12.32
C GLY A 106 -9.89 -3.18 12.58
N ASP A 107 -8.73 -3.40 11.95
CA ASP A 107 -7.86 -4.55 12.21
C ASP A 107 -6.81 -4.20 13.28
N ASP A 108 -7.15 -4.47 14.55
CA ASP A 108 -6.27 -4.19 15.70
C ASP A 108 -4.98 -5.01 15.69
N GLU A 109 -5.03 -6.22 15.12
CA GLU A 109 -3.87 -7.09 14.96
C GLU A 109 -2.91 -6.51 13.92
N ALA A 110 -3.43 -6.02 12.79
CA ALA A 110 -2.64 -5.31 11.78
C ALA A 110 -1.95 -4.07 12.38
N LEU A 111 -2.67 -3.27 13.16
CA LEU A 111 -2.12 -2.05 13.77
C LEU A 111 -0.97 -2.37 14.73
N SER A 112 -1.10 -3.43 15.53
CA SER A 112 -0.03 -3.87 16.43
C SER A 112 1.21 -4.35 15.65
N ARG A 113 1.01 -4.97 14.48
CA ARG A 113 2.11 -5.40 13.60
C ARG A 113 2.76 -4.25 12.85
N LEU A 114 1.99 -3.24 12.45
CA LEU A 114 2.52 -2.04 11.82
C LEU A 114 3.62 -1.43 12.70
N GLU A 115 3.34 -1.22 13.99
CA GLU A 115 4.31 -0.70 14.96
C GLU A 115 5.58 -1.55 15.01
N ALA A 116 5.43 -2.89 15.12
CA ALA A 116 6.57 -3.80 15.15
C ALA A 116 7.38 -3.84 13.84
N SER A 117 6.71 -3.63 12.70
CA SER A 117 7.28 -3.70 11.35
C SER A 117 8.20 -2.51 11.01
N GLY A 118 8.01 -1.36 11.69
CA GLY A 118 8.80 -0.14 11.46
C GLY A 118 8.74 0.38 10.03
N ILE A 119 7.71 0.00 9.29
CA ILE A 119 7.39 0.54 7.97
C ILE A 119 6.73 1.91 8.17
N PRO A 120 7.25 2.98 7.53
CA PRO A 120 6.85 4.34 7.88
C PRO A 120 5.56 4.81 7.20
N ASN A 121 5.18 4.21 6.07
CA ASN A 121 3.99 4.63 5.33
C ASN A 121 2.87 3.61 5.48
N VAL A 122 1.65 4.11 5.58
CA VAL A 122 0.45 3.29 5.75
C VAL A 122 -0.52 3.54 4.61
N MET A 123 -1.03 2.46 4.03
CA MET A 123 -2.15 2.49 3.11
C MET A 123 -3.35 1.83 3.80
N LEU A 124 -4.43 2.60 3.94
CA LEU A 124 -5.68 2.10 4.48
C LEU A 124 -6.54 1.56 3.35
N ASP A 125 -6.73 0.25 3.32
CA ASP A 125 -7.68 -0.39 2.43
C ASP A 125 -9.08 -0.25 3.02
N TYR A 126 -9.82 0.69 2.47
CA TYR A 126 -11.17 1.03 2.91
C TYR A 126 -12.17 0.74 1.82
N THR A 127 -12.93 -0.34 1.99
CA THR A 127 -14.01 -0.69 1.08
C THR A 127 -15.33 -0.09 1.56
N PHE A 128 -16.00 0.64 0.68
CA PHE A 128 -17.38 1.06 0.92
C PHE A 128 -18.31 -0.14 0.90
N ARG A 129 -19.02 -0.37 2.01
CA ARG A 129 -19.94 -1.52 2.19
C ARG A 129 -21.07 -1.57 1.17
N ASN A 130 -21.40 -0.43 0.55
CA ASN A 130 -22.26 -0.32 -0.61
C ASN A 130 -21.74 0.83 -1.50
N PRO A 131 -21.31 0.57 -2.74
CA PRO A 131 -20.76 1.62 -3.61
C PRO A 131 -21.76 2.73 -3.95
N CYS A 132 -23.07 2.49 -3.78
CA CYS A 132 -24.12 3.48 -4.02
C CYS A 132 -24.50 4.31 -2.78
N THR A 133 -24.20 3.84 -1.56
CA THR A 133 -24.64 4.51 -0.30
C THR A 133 -23.52 4.83 0.69
N GLY A 134 -22.28 4.40 0.42
CA GLY A 134 -21.08 4.82 1.16
C GLY A 134 -21.01 4.38 2.62
N SER A 135 -21.85 3.43 3.08
CA SER A 135 -21.97 3.09 4.51
C SER A 135 -20.87 2.14 5.01
N SER A 136 -19.65 2.65 5.04
CA SER A 136 -18.56 2.08 5.85
C SER A 136 -18.42 2.94 7.12
N SER A 137 -18.01 2.35 8.24
CA SER A 137 -18.03 3.07 9.54
C SER A 137 -16.93 4.13 9.55
N LEU A 138 -17.32 5.39 9.37
CA LEU A 138 -16.46 6.56 9.55
C LEU A 138 -15.70 6.49 10.89
N ASP A 139 -16.31 5.90 11.92
CA ASP A 139 -15.70 5.73 13.24
C ASP A 139 -14.55 4.71 13.22
N SER A 140 -14.67 3.62 12.46
CA SER A 140 -13.57 2.66 12.28
C SER A 140 -12.38 3.29 11.53
N LEU A 141 -12.66 4.13 10.52
CA LEU A 141 -11.63 4.89 9.80
C LEU A 141 -10.96 5.92 10.72
N LYS A 142 -11.74 6.71 11.47
CA LYS A 142 -11.22 7.69 12.45
C LYS A 142 -10.36 7.02 13.52
N THR A 143 -10.81 5.87 14.03
CA THR A 143 -10.08 5.10 15.04
C THR A 143 -8.75 4.59 14.48
N ALA A 144 -8.75 4.04 13.27
CA ALA A 144 -7.52 3.59 12.61
C ALA A 144 -6.53 4.75 12.40
N ILE A 145 -6.99 5.88 11.85
CA ILE A 145 -6.15 7.08 11.66
C ILE A 145 -5.61 7.60 13.01
N GLY A 146 -6.43 7.63 14.05
CA GLY A 146 -6.02 8.11 15.37
C GLY A 146 -4.94 7.26 16.06
N ARG A 147 -4.69 6.03 15.58
CA ARG A 147 -3.68 5.11 16.09
C ARG A 147 -2.42 5.06 15.22
N ILE A 148 -2.46 5.63 14.02
CA ILE A 148 -1.31 5.77 13.14
C ILE A 148 -0.66 7.11 13.49
N HIS A 149 0.49 7.06 14.16
CA HIS A 149 1.27 8.24 14.58
C HIS A 149 2.55 8.39 13.79
#